data_AF-C4FJ44-F1
#
_entry.id   AF-C4FJ44-F1
#
_cell.length_a   1.000
_cell.length_b   1.000
_cell.length_c   1.000
_cell.angle_alpha   90.00
_cell.angle_beta   90.00
_cell.angle_gamma   90.00
#
_symmetry.space_group_name_H-M   'P 1'
#
loop_
_entity.id
_entity.type
_entity.pdbx_description
1 polymer ?
#
loop_
_entity_poly.entity_id
_entity_poly.type
_entity_poly.pdbx_seq_one_letter_code
_entity_poly.pdbx_strand_id
1 'polypeptide(L)'
;MKRLIVKIKRNMVDKITNIDAPLISFLENFDRLIHLFLAIVIVFTSLAIFMWFIHDAYELFERIIMFKKNISSSALKLFGTAILLWPLSALLRAEIKLVKGEQISLNLFVDTAIASTVRSFLISTEERESLSETYYLIIALIVFAIVRLIVAYTEKISASNPRNKEQQ
;
A
#
# COMPACT_ATOMS: atom_id res chain seq x y z
N MET A 1 40.90 15.02 -39.14
CA MET A 1 40.71 14.28 -37.88
C MET A 1 39.35 14.49 -37.20
N LYS A 2 38.86 15.72 -37.01
CA LYS A 2 37.56 15.98 -36.32
C LYS A 2 36.34 15.22 -36.90
N ARG A 3 36.27 15.02 -38.22
CA ARG A 3 35.15 14.31 -38.88
C ARG A 3 35.07 12.82 -38.56
N LEU A 4 36.20 12.16 -38.29
CA LEU A 4 36.24 10.72 -37.95
C LEU A 4 35.78 10.49 -36.51
N ILE A 5 36.17 11.36 -35.58
CA ILE A 5 35.78 11.27 -34.16
C ILE A 5 34.26 11.46 -34.00
N VAL A 6 33.67 12.41 -34.74
CA VAL A 6 32.21 12.65 -34.73
C VAL A 6 31.44 11.45 -35.30
N LYS A 7 31.98 10.77 -36.32
CA LYS A 7 31.33 9.61 -36.95
C LYS A 7 31.36 8.38 -36.03
N ILE A 8 32.47 8.17 -35.32
CA ILE A 8 32.61 7.10 -34.32
C ILE A 8 31.67 7.34 -33.12
N LYS A 9 31.59 8.58 -32.63
CA LYS A 9 30.69 8.93 -31.50
C LYS A 9 29.22 8.70 -31.85
N ARG A 10 28.79 9.03 -33.07
CA ARG A 10 27.40 8.79 -33.53
C ARG A 10 27.07 7.29 -33.58
N ASN A 11 27.94 6.49 -34.20
CA ASN A 11 27.74 5.04 -34.29
C ASN A 11 27.71 4.34 -32.92
N MET A 12 28.39 4.87 -31.89
CA MET A 12 28.29 4.31 -30.53
C MET A 12 26.99 4.69 -29.84
N VAL A 13 26.54 5.94 -29.96
CA VAL A 13 25.26 6.40 -29.40
C VAL A 13 24.09 5.64 -30.01
N ASP A 14 24.12 5.44 -31.33
CA ASP A 14 23.07 4.70 -32.06
C ASP A 14 23.08 3.20 -31.70
N LYS A 15 24.22 2.64 -31.27
CA LYS A 15 24.31 1.25 -30.80
C LYS A 15 23.81 1.08 -29.37
N ILE A 16 24.05 2.07 -28.52
CA ILE A 16 23.56 2.11 -27.13
C ILE A 16 22.02 2.21 -27.13
N THR A 17 21.46 3.16 -27.87
CA THR A 17 20.00 3.33 -27.97
C THR A 17 19.25 2.11 -28.53
N ASN A 18 19.89 1.34 -29.41
CA ASN A 18 19.28 0.15 -30.03
C ASN A 18 19.30 -1.09 -29.13
N ILE A 19 20.18 -1.14 -28.13
CA ILE A 19 20.19 -2.19 -27.08
C ILE A 19 19.29 -1.75 -25.90
N ASP A 20 19.22 -0.45 -25.65
CA ASP A 20 18.39 0.12 -24.59
C ASP A 20 16.90 -0.04 -24.88
N ALA A 21 16.44 0.16 -26.12
CA ALA A 21 15.03 0.04 -26.47
C ALA A 21 14.38 -1.33 -26.14
N PRO A 22 14.96 -2.47 -26.55
CA PRO A 22 14.42 -3.78 -26.20
C PRO A 22 14.56 -4.09 -24.70
N LEU A 23 15.62 -3.60 -24.03
CA LEU A 23 15.79 -3.77 -22.60
C LEU A 23 14.75 -2.98 -21.79
N ILE A 24 14.51 -1.72 -22.17
CA ILE A 24 13.50 -0.85 -21.55
C ILE A 24 12.10 -1.46 -21.75
N SER A 25 11.78 -1.90 -22.97
CA SER A 25 10.49 -2.57 -23.23
C SER A 25 10.32 -3.86 -22.43
N PHE A 26 11.39 -4.64 -22.27
CA PHE A 26 11.38 -5.82 -21.39
C PHE A 26 11.11 -5.43 -19.93
N LEU A 27 11.80 -4.42 -19.42
CA LEU A 27 11.64 -3.94 -18.04
C LEU A 27 10.23 -3.38 -17.80
N GLU A 28 9.66 -2.62 -18.73
CA GLU A 28 8.29 -2.11 -18.65
C GLU A 28 7.24 -3.24 -18.63
N ASN A 29 7.42 -4.27 -19.45
CA ASN A 29 6.53 -5.43 -19.46
C ASN A 29 6.68 -6.27 -18.18
N PHE A 30 7.91 -6.41 -17.67
CA PHE A 30 8.19 -7.11 -16.44
C PHE A 30 7.61 -6.38 -15.21
N ASP A 31 7.76 -5.06 -15.16
CA ASP A 31 7.15 -4.20 -14.14
C ASP A 31 5.62 -4.34 -14.13
N ARG A 32 4.99 -4.29 -15.31
CA ARG A 32 3.55 -4.54 -15.45
C ARG A 32 3.14 -5.93 -14.97
N LEU A 33 3.95 -6.95 -15.22
CA LEU A 33 3.71 -8.32 -14.75
C LEU A 33 3.76 -8.41 -13.22
N ILE A 34 4.70 -7.72 -12.58
CA ILE A 34 4.80 -7.63 -11.12
C ILE A 34 3.52 -7.04 -10.54
N HIS A 35 3.08 -5.88 -11.04
CA HIS A 35 1.87 -5.22 -10.54
C HIS A 35 0.60 -6.05 -10.75
N LEU A 36 0.51 -6.74 -11.89
CA LEU A 36 -0.59 -7.69 -12.14
C LEU A 36 -0.57 -8.85 -11.14
N PHE A 37 0.60 -9.42 -10.86
CA PHE A 37 0.74 -10.49 -9.87
C PHE A 37 0.37 -10.01 -8.47
N LEU A 38 0.84 -8.83 -8.05
CA LEU A 38 0.46 -8.23 -6.77
C LEU A 38 -1.06 -8.01 -6.68
N ALA A 39 -1.70 -7.49 -7.74
CA ALA A 39 -3.15 -7.31 -7.77
C ALA A 39 -3.90 -8.62 -7.52
N ILE A 40 -3.46 -9.72 -8.14
CA ILE A 40 -4.04 -11.06 -7.95
C ILE A 40 -3.87 -11.50 -6.49
N VAL A 41 -2.68 -11.36 -5.91
CA VAL A 41 -2.42 -11.70 -4.50
C VAL A 41 -3.32 -10.90 -3.57
N ILE A 42 -3.51 -9.60 -3.83
CA ILE A 42 -4.40 -8.75 -3.04
C ILE A 42 -5.85 -9.22 -3.15
N VAL A 43 -6.32 -9.62 -4.35
CA VAL A 43 -7.68 -10.17 -4.52
C VAL A 43 -7.88 -11.44 -3.68
N PHE A 44 -6.96 -12.38 -3.74
CA PHE A 44 -7.04 -13.60 -2.92
C PHE A 44 -7.00 -13.31 -1.42
N THR A 45 -6.10 -12.40 -1.01
CA THR A 45 -5.98 -11.98 0.40
C THR A 45 -7.24 -11.28 0.89
N SER A 46 -7.83 -10.42 0.06
CA SER A 46 -9.10 -9.75 0.33
C SER A 46 -10.23 -10.75 0.51
N LEU A 47 -10.32 -11.77 -0.35
CA LEU A 47 -11.31 -12.82 -0.22
C LEU A 47 -11.15 -13.63 1.08
N ALA A 48 -9.92 -13.98 1.45
CA ALA A 48 -9.63 -14.69 2.70
C ALA A 48 -10.02 -13.86 3.93
N ILE A 49 -9.65 -12.58 3.96
CA ILE A 49 -9.99 -11.66 5.07
C ILE A 49 -11.50 -11.38 5.10
N PHE A 50 -12.17 -11.30 3.95
CA PHE A 50 -13.61 -11.18 3.90
C PHE A 50 -14.31 -12.41 4.50
N MET A 51 -13.86 -13.63 4.18
CA MET A 51 -14.36 -14.85 4.83
C MET A 51 -14.14 -14.83 6.33
N TRP A 52 -12.98 -14.37 6.79
CA TRP A 52 -12.69 -14.22 8.22
C TRP A 52 -13.59 -13.17 8.89
N PHE A 53 -13.82 -12.03 8.24
CA PHE A 53 -14.75 -11.01 8.72
C PHE A 53 -16.17 -11.58 8.89
N ILE A 54 -16.64 -12.38 7.93
CA ILE A 54 -17.95 -13.05 8.03
C ILE A 54 -17.99 -14.00 9.23
N HIS A 55 -16.94 -14.80 9.43
CA HIS A 55 -16.83 -15.68 10.59
C HIS A 55 -16.90 -14.91 11.92
N ASP A 56 -16.12 -13.83 12.05
CA ASP A 56 -16.11 -12.98 13.25
C ASP A 56 -17.47 -12.29 13.48
N ALA A 57 -18.18 -11.94 12.39
CA ALA A 57 -19.50 -11.33 12.46
C ALA A 57 -20.55 -12.33 12.99
N TYR A 58 -20.49 -13.58 12.52
CA TYR A 58 -21.34 -14.66 13.04
C TYR A 58 -21.07 -14.92 14.52
N GLU A 59 -19.79 -14.99 14.93
CA GLU A 59 -19.44 -15.21 16.34
C GLU A 59 -19.99 -14.08 17.24
N LEU A 60 -19.90 -12.83 16.81
CA LEU A 60 -20.46 -11.70 17.54
C LEU A 60 -22.00 -11.82 17.65
N PHE A 61 -22.67 -12.18 16.55
CA PHE A 61 -24.12 -12.31 16.52
C PHE A 61 -24.62 -13.42 17.45
N GLU A 62 -23.99 -14.59 17.45
CA GLU A 62 -24.31 -15.69 18.37
C GLU A 62 -24.13 -15.29 19.84
N ARG A 63 -23.05 -14.56 20.16
CA ARG A 63 -22.77 -14.11 21.53
C ARG A 63 -23.79 -13.08 22.02
N ILE A 64 -24.27 -12.20 21.15
CA ILE A 64 -25.34 -11.25 21.45
C ILE A 64 -26.63 -12.00 21.77
N ILE A 65 -27.01 -12.99 20.95
CA ILE A 65 -28.22 -13.80 21.16
C ILE A 65 -28.14 -14.59 22.48
N MET A 66 -26.97 -15.13 22.83
CA MET A 66 -26.77 -15.90 24.07
C MET A 66 -26.55 -15.03 25.33
N PHE A 67 -26.71 -13.70 25.27
CA PHE A 67 -26.50 -12.77 26.40
C PHE A 67 -25.18 -13.01 27.16
N LYS A 68 -24.08 -13.33 26.45
CA LYS A 68 -22.77 -13.56 27.08
C LYS A 68 -22.15 -12.23 27.53
N LYS A 69 -21.44 -12.25 28.67
CA LYS A 69 -20.86 -11.05 29.32
C LYS A 69 -19.67 -10.43 28.57
N ASN A 70 -19.13 -11.07 27.53
CA ASN A 70 -17.92 -10.67 26.81
C ASN A 70 -18.19 -10.26 25.34
N ILE A 71 -19.18 -9.40 25.11
CA ILE A 71 -19.50 -8.90 23.74
C ILE A 71 -18.39 -7.95 23.24
N SER A 72 -17.78 -7.18 24.15
CA SER A 72 -16.77 -6.17 23.80
C SER A 72 -15.55 -6.77 23.10
N SER A 73 -15.11 -7.96 23.51
CA SER A 73 -13.95 -8.61 22.90
C SER A 73 -14.26 -9.03 21.46
N SER A 74 -15.35 -9.74 21.22
CA SER A 74 -15.77 -10.12 19.87
C SER A 74 -16.06 -8.92 18.96
N ALA A 75 -16.53 -7.79 19.52
CA ALA A 75 -16.72 -6.55 18.76
C ALA A 75 -15.38 -5.91 18.35
N LEU A 76 -14.38 -5.91 19.24
CA LEU A 76 -13.02 -5.43 18.94
C LEU A 76 -12.36 -6.29 17.87
N LYS A 77 -12.44 -7.62 17.98
CA LYS A 77 -12.00 -8.57 16.95
C LYS A 77 -12.65 -8.29 15.59
N LEU A 78 -13.98 -8.21 15.54
CA LEU A 78 -14.71 -7.93 14.31
C LEU A 78 -14.26 -6.61 13.67
N PHE A 79 -14.12 -5.55 14.48
CA PHE A 79 -13.66 -4.25 14.01
C PHE A 79 -12.22 -4.30 13.49
N GLY A 80 -11.33 -5.02 14.19
CA GLY A 80 -9.95 -5.25 13.80
C GLY A 80 -9.81 -6.04 12.49
N THR A 81 -10.71 -6.98 12.21
CA THR A 81 -10.73 -7.69 10.92
C THR A 81 -11.33 -6.81 9.82
N ALA A 82 -12.41 -6.07 10.12
CA ALA A 82 -13.08 -5.17 9.16
C ALA A 82 -12.14 -4.06 8.65
N ILE A 83 -11.31 -3.49 9.53
CA ILE A 83 -10.41 -2.39 9.17
C ILE A 83 -9.36 -2.80 8.13
N LEU A 84 -9.09 -4.10 7.92
CA LEU A 84 -8.16 -4.59 6.89
C LEU A 84 -8.72 -4.57 5.47
N LEU A 85 -10.04 -4.64 5.33
CA LEU A 85 -10.67 -4.64 4.00
C LEU A 85 -10.39 -3.31 3.28
N TRP A 86 -10.33 -2.21 4.03
CA TRP A 86 -10.02 -0.89 3.49
C TRP A 86 -8.60 -0.80 2.89
N PRO A 87 -7.51 -1.10 3.63
CA PRO A 87 -6.14 -1.28 3.14
C PRO A 87 -6.02 -2.14 1.88
N LEU A 88 -6.67 -3.29 1.85
CA LEU A 88 -6.60 -4.19 0.69
C LEU A 88 -7.28 -3.56 -0.52
N SER A 89 -8.42 -2.92 -0.32
CA SER A 89 -9.12 -2.16 -1.37
C SER A 89 -8.28 -0.98 -1.88
N ALA A 90 -7.57 -0.30 -0.98
CA ALA A 90 -6.63 0.77 -1.30
C ALA A 90 -5.45 0.25 -2.15
N LEU A 91 -4.78 -0.80 -1.71
CA LEU A 91 -3.67 -1.42 -2.44
C LEU A 91 -4.12 -1.97 -3.80
N LEU A 92 -5.28 -2.62 -3.88
CA LEU A 92 -5.79 -3.11 -5.16
C LEU A 92 -6.03 -1.96 -6.15
N ARG A 93 -6.59 -0.83 -5.68
CA ARG A 93 -6.71 0.38 -6.52
C ARG A 93 -5.34 0.91 -6.96
N ALA A 94 -4.33 0.81 -6.10
CA ALA A 94 -2.95 1.19 -6.42
C ALA A 94 -2.39 0.33 -7.56
N GLU A 95 -2.45 -1.00 -7.42
CA GLU A 95 -1.95 -1.93 -8.44
C GLU A 95 -2.69 -1.78 -9.77
N ILE A 96 -4.02 -1.57 -9.75
CA ILE A 96 -4.78 -1.32 -10.97
C ILE A 96 -4.29 -0.06 -11.69
N LYS A 97 -3.96 1.01 -10.94
CA LYS A 97 -3.41 2.25 -11.51
C LYS A 97 -2.02 2.03 -12.10
N LEU A 98 -1.15 1.32 -11.40
CA LEU A 98 0.19 1.00 -11.88
C LEU A 98 0.18 0.15 -13.14
N VAL A 99 -0.69 -0.87 -13.21
CA VAL A 99 -0.88 -1.67 -14.43
C VAL A 99 -1.34 -0.80 -15.62
N LYS A 100 -2.08 0.28 -15.37
CA LYS A 100 -2.49 1.27 -16.39
C LYS A 100 -1.41 2.31 -16.72
N GLY A 101 -0.28 2.32 -16.01
CA GLY A 101 0.78 3.32 -16.14
C GLY A 101 0.44 4.67 -15.48
N GLU A 102 -0.56 4.70 -14.58
CA GLU A 102 -0.91 5.90 -13.83
C GLU A 102 -0.03 6.05 -12.57
N GLN A 103 0.19 7.29 -12.15
CA GLN A 103 0.90 7.58 -10.90
C GLN A 103 0.02 7.30 -9.68
N ILE A 104 0.62 6.81 -8.59
CA ILE A 104 -0.05 6.65 -7.29
C ILE A 104 0.45 7.70 -6.31
N SER A 105 -0.46 8.24 -5.50
CA SER A 105 -0.10 9.04 -4.33
C SER A 105 0.50 8.16 -3.21
N LEU A 106 1.65 8.59 -2.69
CA LEU A 106 2.35 7.92 -1.60
C LEU A 106 1.49 7.85 -0.32
N ASN A 107 0.54 8.76 -0.16
CA ASN A 107 -0.42 8.76 0.94
C ASN A 107 -1.15 7.43 1.10
N LEU A 108 -1.51 6.78 0.00
CA LEU A 108 -2.28 5.54 0.02
C LEU A 108 -1.56 4.42 0.76
N PHE A 109 -0.23 4.36 0.59
CA PHE A 109 0.61 3.38 1.28
C PHE A 109 0.74 3.69 2.77
N VAL A 110 0.90 4.97 3.14
CA VAL A 110 0.99 5.38 4.55
C VAL A 110 -0.33 5.15 5.28
N ASP A 111 -1.46 5.49 4.66
CA ASP A 111 -2.80 5.27 5.22
C ASP A 111 -3.07 3.77 5.45
N THR A 112 -2.61 2.92 4.53
CA THR A 112 -2.68 1.46 4.67
C THR A 112 -1.81 0.95 5.83
N ALA A 113 -0.57 1.44 5.96
CA ALA A 113 0.33 1.04 7.03
C ALA A 113 -0.21 1.45 8.42
N ILE A 114 -0.80 2.65 8.52
CA ILE A 114 -1.49 3.11 9.74
C ILE A 114 -2.64 2.17 10.08
N ALA A 115 -3.51 1.85 9.13
CA ALA A 115 -4.66 0.97 9.37
C ALA A 115 -4.24 -0.44 9.85
N SER A 116 -3.18 -1.02 9.28
CA SER A 116 -2.62 -2.30 9.74
C SER A 116 -2.07 -2.24 11.17
N THR A 117 -1.43 -1.11 11.53
CA THR A 117 -0.90 -0.90 12.88
C THR A 117 -2.04 -0.71 13.88
N VAL A 118 -3.07 0.05 13.51
CA VAL A 118 -4.29 0.22 14.32
C VAL A 118 -4.97 -1.12 14.59
N ARG A 119 -5.10 -2.00 13.58
CA ARG A 119 -5.58 -3.37 13.83
C ARG A 119 -4.76 -4.08 14.89
N SER A 120 -3.44 -4.08 14.75
CA SER A 120 -2.54 -4.79 15.66
C SER A 120 -2.68 -4.27 17.10
N PHE A 121 -2.89 -2.96 17.25
CA PHE A 121 -3.20 -2.32 18.53
C PHE A 121 -4.57 -2.76 19.11
N LEU A 122 -5.61 -2.84 18.27
CA LEU A 122 -6.95 -3.25 18.70
C LEU A 122 -6.97 -4.71 19.20
N ILE A 123 -6.32 -5.62 18.46
CA ILE A 123 -6.27 -7.05 18.79
C ILE A 123 -5.43 -7.29 20.05
N SER A 124 -4.23 -6.69 20.14
CA SER A 124 -3.36 -6.85 21.33
C SER A 124 -4.00 -6.32 22.61
N THR A 125 -4.77 -5.22 22.52
CA THR A 125 -5.52 -4.68 23.67
C THR A 125 -6.60 -5.64 24.15
N GLU A 126 -7.20 -6.43 23.24
CA GLU A 126 -8.22 -7.42 23.59
C GLU A 126 -7.62 -8.65 24.26
N GLU A 127 -6.50 -9.17 23.76
CA GLU A 127 -5.90 -10.42 24.22
C GLU A 127 -5.17 -10.31 25.57
N ARG A 128 -5.17 -9.11 26.18
CA ARG A 128 -4.44 -8.78 27.42
C ARG A 128 -2.99 -9.21 27.35
N GLU A 129 -2.37 -9.00 26.18
CA GLU A 129 -0.94 -9.22 26.00
C GLU A 129 -0.11 -8.36 26.97
N SER A 130 1.13 -8.77 27.19
CA SER A 130 2.04 -8.10 28.12
C SER A 130 2.18 -6.61 27.78
N LEU A 131 2.21 -5.73 28.78
CA LEU A 131 2.37 -4.27 28.58
C LEU A 131 3.61 -3.91 27.75
N SER A 132 4.60 -4.81 27.68
CA SER A 132 5.78 -4.70 26.83
C SER A 132 5.46 -4.66 25.33
N GLU A 133 4.48 -5.44 24.86
CA GLU A 133 4.18 -5.56 23.43
C GLU A 133 3.32 -4.38 22.94
N THR A 134 2.39 -3.92 23.77
CA THR A 134 1.53 -2.77 23.47
C THR A 134 2.33 -1.46 23.32
N TYR A 135 3.43 -1.29 24.07
CA TYR A 135 4.30 -0.11 23.98
C TYR A 135 4.91 0.08 22.58
N TYR A 136 5.35 -1.00 21.92
CA TYR A 136 5.94 -0.92 20.59
C TYR A 136 4.91 -0.48 19.54
N LEU A 137 3.66 -0.89 19.68
CA LEU A 137 2.57 -0.50 18.79
C LEU A 137 2.24 0.99 18.91
N ILE A 138 2.27 1.54 20.13
CA ILE A 138 2.09 2.98 20.36
C ILE A 138 3.21 3.78 19.69
N ILE A 139 4.47 3.35 19.84
CA ILE A 139 5.60 4.00 19.14
C ILE A 139 5.44 3.90 17.64
N ALA A 140 5.08 2.73 17.10
CA ALA A 140 4.87 2.55 15.67
C ALA A 140 3.80 3.50 15.13
N LEU A 141 2.68 3.69 15.85
CA LEU A 141 1.64 4.65 15.48
C LEU A 141 2.16 6.09 15.45
N ILE A 142 2.98 6.49 16.42
CA ILE A 142 3.60 7.82 16.45
C ILE A 142 4.53 8.01 15.25
N VAL A 143 5.37 7.00 14.94
CA VAL A 143 6.26 7.04 13.77
C VAL A 143 5.46 7.17 12.48
N PHE A 144 4.41 6.38 12.29
CA PHE A 144 3.56 6.48 11.11
C PHE A 144 2.81 7.81 11.03
N ALA A 145 2.40 8.40 12.15
CA ALA A 145 1.80 9.73 12.17
C ALA A 145 2.79 10.81 11.70
N ILE A 146 4.06 10.72 12.12
CA ILE A 146 5.13 11.63 11.65
C ILE A 146 5.37 11.44 10.16
N VAL A 147 5.49 10.19 9.68
CA VAL A 147 5.65 9.88 8.25
C VAL A 147 4.48 10.44 7.45
N ARG A 148 3.25 10.27 7.93
CA ARG A 148 2.05 10.78 7.27
C ARG A 148 2.07 12.29 7.13
N LEU A 149 2.52 12.99 8.17
CA LEU A 149 2.68 14.43 8.15
C LEU A 149 3.72 14.83 7.10
N ILE A 150 4.90 14.21 7.11
CA ILE A 150 5.96 14.50 6.12
C ILE A 150 5.44 14.33 4.68
N VAL A 151 4.82 13.19 4.38
CA VAL A 151 4.29 12.92 3.03
C VAL A 151 3.23 13.96 2.63
N ALA A 152 2.31 14.31 3.53
CA ALA A 152 1.28 15.31 3.26
C ALA A 152 1.89 16.70 2.96
N TYR A 153 2.95 17.08 3.69
CA TYR A 153 3.67 18.33 3.43
C TYR A 153 4.40 18.29 2.09
N THR A 154 5.09 17.19 1.76
CA THR A 154 5.82 17.05 0.49
C THR A 154 4.89 17.12 -0.72
N GLU A 155 3.76 16.41 -0.68
CA GLU A 155 2.78 16.46 -1.78
C GLU A 155 2.18 17.86 -1.94
N LYS A 156 1.89 18.56 -0.83
CA LYS A 156 1.39 19.95 -0.87
C LYS A 156 2.40 20.90 -1.50
N ILE A 157 3.68 20.76 -1.17
CA ILE A 157 4.76 21.58 -1.75
C ILE A 157 4.87 21.33 -3.26
N SER A 158 4.87 20.06 -3.69
CA SER A 158 4.90 19.71 -5.13
C SER A 158 3.70 20.24 -5.90
N ALA A 159 2.50 20.21 -5.32
CA ALA A 159 1.28 20.75 -5.94
C ALA A 159 1.26 22.28 -6.02
N SER A 160 1.97 22.96 -5.11
CA SER A 160 2.05 24.43 -5.08
C SER A 160 3.12 25.04 -6.01
N ASN A 161 3.98 24.21 -6.61
CA ASN A 161 5.06 24.66 -7.47
C ASN A 161 4.53 25.17 -8.84
N PRO A 162 4.73 26.45 -9.20
CA PRO A 162 4.16 27.04 -10.42
C PRO A 162 4.66 26.41 -11.73
N ARG A 163 5.78 25.67 -11.70
CA ARG A 163 6.34 24.97 -12.87
C ARG A 163 5.50 23.79 -13.40
N ASN A 164 4.57 23.26 -12.59
CA ASN A 164 3.65 22.18 -13.00
C ASN A 164 2.34 22.70 -13.62
N LYS A 165 2.08 24.02 -13.61
CA LYS A 165 0.85 24.61 -14.18
C LYS A 165 0.95 24.93 -15.68
N GLU A 166 2.14 24.79 -16.28
CA GLU A 166 2.38 25.06 -17.71
C GLU A 166 2.39 23.78 -18.57
N GLN A 167 2.16 22.61 -17.98
CA GLN A 167 2.16 21.30 -18.68
C GLN A 167 0.85 20.50 -18.56
N GLN A 168 -0.23 21.14 -18.09
CA GLN A 168 -1.59 20.60 -18.19
C GLN A 168 -2.36 21.26 -19.33
#